data_AF-A0AAX6I997-F1
#
_entry.id   AF-A0AAX6I997-F1
#
_cell.length_a   1.000
_cell.length_b   1.000
_cell.length_c   1.000
_cell.angle_alpha   90.00
_cell.angle_beta   90.00
_cell.angle_gamma   90.00
#
_symmetry.space_group_name_H-M   'P 1'
#
loop_
_entity.id
_entity.type
_entity.pdbx_description
1 polymer ?
#
loop_
_entity_poly.entity_id
_entity_poly.type
_entity_poly.pdbx_seq_one_letter_code
_entity_poly.pdbx_strand_id
1 'polypeptide(L)'
;MEGNFGPTEQVLWPVSVFSGIVMCKIVYELTGQISLLYFNKCYNKLNKSQKIEWNNRGFSTFHAIVAAAVSFYLLVLSDTFKDGNPDVLVVHNKSILSDAMFGVSLGYFLSDLAMILWLFPSLGGKEYAICIMGSPFMQCFSPISGKGQIYILMVLFSEITTPFVNLRWYLDLAGQKSSSLYVYNGVALFLGWLVARILLFVYVFTHMYLHFDQVKMVFPLGFYTLLLVPSMLAVMNAFWFSKIFKGMVKTLSRRKHAQ
;
A
#
# COMPACT_ATOMS: atom_id res chain seq x y z
N MET A 1 -15.21 17.91 18.75
CA MET A 1 -15.27 17.23 17.44
C MET A 1 -16.25 16.08 17.60
N GLU A 2 -17.53 16.32 17.33
CA GLU A 2 -18.48 15.22 17.17
C GLU A 2 -18.13 14.55 15.84
N GLY A 3 -17.50 13.37 15.90
CA GLY A 3 -17.29 12.59 14.70
C GLY A 3 -18.64 12.20 14.11
N ASN A 4 -18.80 12.30 12.79
CA ASN A 4 -19.97 11.83 12.06
C ASN A 4 -20.00 10.28 12.04
N PHE A 5 -19.93 9.65 13.21
CA PHE A 5 -20.12 8.22 13.36
C PHE A 5 -21.61 7.96 13.53
N GLY A 6 -22.26 7.56 12.44
CA GLY A 6 -23.54 6.87 12.56
C GLY A 6 -23.38 5.58 13.38
N PRO A 7 -24.48 5.03 13.90
CA PRO A 7 -24.44 3.84 14.76
C PRO A 7 -23.80 2.63 14.07
N THR A 8 -23.89 2.53 12.74
CA THR A 8 -23.23 1.48 11.95
C THR A 8 -21.71 1.68 11.89
N GLU A 9 -21.24 2.91 11.66
CA GLU A 9 -19.81 3.23 11.59
C GLU A 9 -19.09 3.01 12.92
N GLN A 10 -19.77 3.24 14.06
CA GLN A 10 -19.21 2.98 15.40
C GLN A 10 -18.83 1.51 15.62
N VAL A 11 -19.56 0.59 14.99
CA VAL A 11 -19.29 -0.85 15.08
C VAL A 11 -18.36 -1.30 13.95
N LEU A 12 -18.62 -0.84 12.73
CA LEU A 12 -17.86 -1.26 11.54
C LEU A 12 -16.38 -0.95 11.67
N TRP A 13 -16.01 0.24 12.16
CA TRP A 13 -14.63 0.68 12.24
C TRP A 13 -13.78 -0.18 13.19
N PRO A 14 -14.12 -0.34 14.48
CA PRO A 14 -13.36 -1.19 15.39
C PRO A 14 -13.28 -2.65 14.91
N VAL A 15 -14.39 -3.19 14.39
CA VAL A 15 -14.42 -4.56 13.86
C VAL A 15 -13.50 -4.71 12.65
N SER A 16 -13.47 -3.73 11.75
CA SER A 16 -12.61 -3.76 10.56
C SER A 16 -11.14 -3.64 10.93
N VAL A 17 -10.79 -2.75 11.87
CA VAL A 17 -9.42 -2.62 12.40
C VAL A 17 -8.96 -3.92 13.05
N PHE A 18 -9.79 -4.49 13.92
CA PHE A 18 -9.49 -5.77 14.55
C PHE A 18 -9.33 -6.89 13.52
N SER A 19 -10.20 -6.92 12.51
CA SER A 19 -10.12 -7.89 11.39
C SER A 19 -8.80 -7.75 10.63
N GLY A 20 -8.29 -6.53 10.42
CA GLY A 20 -6.98 -6.29 9.83
C GLY A 20 -5.83 -6.88 10.65
N ILE A 21 -5.86 -6.73 11.97
CA ILE A 21 -4.85 -7.30 12.88
C ILE A 21 -4.92 -8.84 12.87
N VAL A 22 -6.12 -9.40 12.96
CA VAL A 22 -6.35 -10.86 12.90
C VAL A 22 -5.87 -11.42 11.56
N MET A 23 -6.18 -10.74 10.46
CA MET A 23 -5.69 -11.10 9.12
C MET A 23 -4.17 -11.14 9.05
N CYS A 24 -3.48 -10.14 9.61
CA CYS A 24 -2.01 -10.12 9.65
C CYS A 24 -1.47 -11.35 10.38
N LYS A 25 -2.03 -11.69 11.55
CA LYS A 25 -1.61 -12.87 12.32
C LYS A 25 -1.83 -14.17 11.56
N ILE A 26 -3.03 -14.37 11.01
CA ILE A 26 -3.37 -15.60 10.27
C ILE A 26 -2.45 -15.76 9.06
N VAL A 27 -2.30 -14.71 8.25
CA VAL A 27 -1.48 -14.78 7.03
C VAL A 27 0.00 -14.93 7.38
N TYR A 28 0.48 -14.33 8.47
CA TYR A 28 1.85 -14.54 8.96
C TYR A 28 2.12 -16.03 9.27
N GLU A 29 1.22 -16.68 10.02
CA GLU A 29 1.34 -18.10 10.37
C GLU A 29 1.25 -19.00 9.13
N LEU A 30 0.27 -18.75 8.25
CA LEU A 30 0.11 -19.48 6.99
C LEU A 30 1.33 -19.32 6.08
N THR A 31 1.89 -18.11 5.97
CA THR A 31 3.11 -17.85 5.19
C THR A 31 4.26 -18.69 5.72
N GLY A 32 4.42 -18.77 7.04
CA GLY A 32 5.44 -19.62 7.65
C GLY A 32 5.24 -21.11 7.34
N GLN A 33 4.01 -21.61 7.43
CA GLN A 33 3.67 -23.01 7.11
C GLN A 33 3.91 -23.34 5.63
N ILE A 34 3.39 -22.51 4.72
CA ILE A 34 3.59 -22.66 3.27
C ILE A 34 5.09 -22.61 2.93
N SER A 35 5.84 -21.72 3.58
CA SER A 35 7.29 -21.59 3.38
C SER A 35 8.06 -22.82 3.87
N LEU A 36 7.63 -23.44 4.98
CA LEU A 36 8.20 -24.71 5.45
C LEU A 36 7.88 -25.88 4.51
N LEU A 37 6.71 -25.90 3.88
CA LEU A 37 6.30 -26.98 2.98
C LEU A 37 6.97 -26.89 1.61
N TYR A 38 6.90 -25.72 0.96
CA TYR A 38 7.33 -25.55 -0.43
C TYR A 38 8.74 -24.96 -0.57
N PHE A 39 9.20 -24.20 0.42
CA PHE A 39 10.48 -23.48 0.37
C PHE A 39 11.45 -23.91 1.48
N ASN A 40 11.26 -25.10 2.06
CA ASN A 40 12.02 -25.66 3.19
C ASN A 40 13.53 -25.37 3.11
N LYS A 41 14.16 -25.74 1.98
CA LYS A 41 15.62 -25.63 1.79
C LYS A 41 16.14 -24.20 1.91
N CYS A 42 15.35 -23.21 1.49
CA CYS A 42 15.67 -21.79 1.61
C CYS A 42 15.30 -21.28 3.00
N TYR A 43 14.05 -21.49 3.39
CA TYR A 43 13.47 -20.92 4.60
C TYR A 43 14.20 -21.38 5.86
N ASN A 44 14.61 -22.65 5.96
CA ASN A 44 15.30 -23.15 7.15
C ASN A 44 16.73 -22.62 7.33
N LYS A 45 17.37 -22.14 6.26
CA LYS A 45 18.70 -21.50 6.33
C LYS A 45 18.65 -20.05 6.80
N LEU A 46 17.47 -19.43 6.77
CA LEU A 46 17.30 -18.04 7.19
C LEU A 46 17.51 -17.91 8.70
N ASN A 47 18.16 -16.82 9.10
CA ASN A 47 18.27 -16.46 10.51
C ASN A 47 16.90 -16.02 11.07
N LYS A 48 16.80 -15.84 12.38
CA LYS A 48 15.53 -15.48 13.04
C LYS A 48 14.92 -14.19 12.49
N SER A 49 15.72 -13.14 12.29
CA SER A 49 15.24 -11.85 11.77
C SER A 49 14.73 -11.96 10.33
N GLN A 50 15.46 -12.68 9.47
CA GLN A 50 15.06 -12.96 8.09
C GLN A 50 13.78 -13.79 7.99
N LYS A 51 13.57 -14.78 8.88
CA LYS A 51 12.30 -15.54 8.93
C LYS A 51 11.12 -14.65 9.31
N ILE A 52 11.35 -13.72 10.23
CA ILE A 52 10.30 -12.77 10.62
C ILE A 52 9.98 -11.82 9.46
N GLU A 53 11.00 -11.25 8.80
CA GLU A 53 10.79 -10.40 7.60
C GLU A 53 10.10 -11.19 6.48
N TRP A 54 10.50 -12.44 6.28
CA TRP A 54 9.93 -13.32 5.27
C TRP A 54 8.43 -13.51 5.47
N ASN A 55 7.99 -13.77 6.69
CA ASN A 55 6.57 -13.93 7.01
C ASN A 55 5.82 -12.59 7.00
N ASN A 56 6.48 -11.50 7.42
CA ASN A 56 5.94 -10.13 7.36
C ASN A 56 5.59 -9.71 5.92
N ARG A 57 6.46 -10.07 4.97
CA ARG A 57 6.24 -9.86 3.53
C ARG A 57 5.06 -10.67 2.98
N GLY A 58 4.67 -11.75 3.66
CA GLY A 58 3.51 -12.56 3.28
C GLY A 58 2.20 -11.80 3.48
N PHE A 59 1.96 -11.26 4.68
CA PHE A 59 0.71 -10.55 4.95
C PHE A 59 0.64 -9.18 4.29
N SER A 60 1.77 -8.47 4.12
CA SER A 60 1.79 -7.24 3.31
C SER A 60 1.46 -7.49 1.84
N THR A 61 1.89 -8.63 1.28
CA THR A 61 1.48 -9.06 -0.07
C THR A 61 -0.02 -9.31 -0.14
N PHE A 62 -0.58 -10.02 0.84
CA PHE A 62 -2.01 -10.30 0.90
C PHE A 62 -2.86 -9.02 1.02
N HIS A 63 -2.50 -8.14 1.96
CA HIS A 63 -3.15 -6.85 2.15
C HIS A 63 -3.12 -6.03 0.85
N ALA A 64 -1.95 -5.92 0.22
CA ALA A 64 -1.79 -5.14 -1.01
C ALA A 64 -2.70 -5.63 -2.15
N ILE A 65 -2.85 -6.96 -2.31
CA ILE A 65 -3.73 -7.54 -3.33
C ILE A 65 -5.20 -7.19 -3.03
N VAL A 66 -5.64 -7.37 -1.78
CA VAL A 66 -7.02 -7.08 -1.37
C VAL A 66 -7.32 -5.59 -1.49
N ALA A 67 -6.43 -4.74 -0.98
CA ALA A 67 -6.57 -3.28 -1.03
C ALA A 67 -6.60 -2.77 -2.48
N ALA A 68 -5.74 -3.28 -3.36
CA ALA A 68 -5.74 -2.92 -4.76
C ALA A 68 -7.02 -3.40 -5.48
N ALA A 69 -7.49 -4.62 -5.22
CA ALA A 69 -8.71 -5.14 -5.82
C ALA A 69 -9.96 -4.34 -5.40
N VAL A 70 -10.11 -4.05 -4.11
CA VAL A 70 -11.22 -3.24 -3.59
C VAL A 70 -11.15 -1.82 -4.12
N SER A 71 -9.96 -1.22 -4.14
CA SER A 71 -9.78 0.15 -4.66
C SER A 71 -10.09 0.22 -6.15
N PHE A 72 -9.65 -0.76 -6.95
CA PHE A 72 -9.97 -0.83 -8.37
C PHE A 72 -11.48 -0.98 -8.61
N TYR A 73 -12.14 -1.87 -7.86
CA TYR A 73 -13.58 -2.04 -7.94
C TYR A 73 -14.32 -0.74 -7.66
N LEU A 74 -13.97 -0.05 -6.57
CA LEU A 74 -14.65 1.19 -6.18
C LEU A 74 -14.34 2.38 -7.10
N LEU A 75 -13.10 2.51 -7.59
CA LEU A 75 -12.68 3.65 -8.40
C LEU A 75 -13.06 3.51 -9.88
N VAL A 76 -13.13 2.29 -10.41
CA VAL A 76 -13.26 2.05 -11.86
C VAL A 76 -14.58 1.36 -12.22
N LEU A 77 -14.99 0.36 -11.44
CA LEU A 77 -16.13 -0.49 -11.79
C LEU A 77 -17.44 0.02 -11.20
N SER A 78 -17.43 0.45 -9.93
CA SER A 78 -18.63 0.91 -9.24
C SER A 78 -19.01 2.33 -9.65
N ASP A 79 -20.28 2.68 -9.44
CA ASP A 79 -20.77 4.04 -9.67
C ASP A 79 -20.49 4.99 -8.49
N THR A 80 -19.80 4.52 -7.44
CA THR A 80 -19.59 5.26 -6.18
C THR A 80 -18.81 6.55 -6.37
N PHE A 81 -17.82 6.56 -7.26
CA PHE A 81 -16.93 7.71 -7.49
C PHE A 81 -16.95 8.20 -8.95
N LYS A 82 -17.98 7.87 -9.74
CA LYS A 82 -18.11 8.35 -11.12
C LYS A 82 -18.59 9.81 -11.15
N ASP A 83 -17.91 10.64 -11.93
CA ASP A 83 -18.35 12.00 -12.28
C ASP A 83 -19.52 11.94 -13.27
N GLY A 84 -20.72 11.59 -12.78
CA GLY A 84 -21.93 11.49 -13.60
C GLY A 84 -22.92 12.64 -13.44
N ASN A 85 -22.79 13.44 -12.36
CA ASN A 85 -23.72 14.51 -12.04
C ASN A 85 -22.97 15.73 -11.46
N PRO A 86 -23.06 16.92 -12.07
CA PRO A 86 -22.37 18.14 -11.61
C PRO A 86 -22.69 18.53 -10.16
N ASP A 87 -23.85 18.14 -9.64
CA ASP A 87 -24.30 18.45 -8.28
C ASP A 87 -23.76 17.48 -7.21
N VAL A 88 -23.15 16.37 -7.62
CA VAL A 88 -22.60 15.36 -6.70
C VAL A 88 -21.11 15.62 -6.49
N LEU A 89 -20.76 16.09 -5.30
CA LEU A 89 -19.38 16.30 -4.89
C LEU A 89 -18.71 14.93 -4.68
N VAL A 90 -17.99 14.43 -5.69
CA VAL A 90 -17.33 13.11 -5.64
C VAL A 90 -16.40 12.95 -4.44
N VAL A 91 -15.80 14.05 -3.96
CA VAL A 91 -14.99 14.08 -2.73
C VAL A 91 -15.81 13.72 -1.47
N HIS A 92 -17.12 13.88 -1.49
CA HIS A 92 -18.01 13.57 -0.36
C HIS A 92 -18.57 12.14 -0.40
N ASN A 93 -18.36 11.40 -1.49
CA ASN A 93 -18.90 10.05 -1.60
C ASN A 93 -18.16 9.08 -0.65
N LYS A 94 -18.94 8.20 -0.03
CA LYS A 94 -18.45 7.12 0.83
C LYS A 94 -19.20 5.83 0.57
N SER A 95 -18.61 4.70 0.94
CA SER A 95 -19.26 3.40 0.92
C SER A 95 -18.87 2.56 2.13
N ILE A 96 -19.75 1.65 2.55
CA ILE A 96 -19.44 0.71 3.64
C ILE A 96 -18.19 -0.11 3.30
N LEU A 97 -18.00 -0.46 2.03
CA LEU A 97 -16.84 -1.22 1.56
C LEU A 97 -15.53 -0.42 1.68
N SER A 98 -15.53 0.87 1.33
CA SER A 98 -14.36 1.74 1.51
C SER A 98 -14.03 1.93 2.99
N ASP A 99 -15.03 2.19 3.84
CA ASP A 99 -14.83 2.32 5.29
C ASP A 99 -14.26 1.03 5.90
N ALA A 100 -14.80 -0.13 5.52
CA ALA A 100 -14.29 -1.43 5.95
C ALA A 100 -12.83 -1.64 5.48
N MET A 101 -12.52 -1.33 4.22
CA MET A 101 -11.17 -1.47 3.67
C MET A 101 -10.17 -0.54 4.38
N PHE A 102 -10.57 0.68 4.71
CA PHE A 102 -9.72 1.60 5.48
C PHE A 102 -9.48 1.11 6.90
N GLY A 103 -10.51 0.56 7.57
CA GLY A 103 -10.36 -0.06 8.88
C GLY A 103 -9.39 -1.25 8.83
N VAL A 104 -9.59 -2.18 7.91
CA VAL A 104 -8.68 -3.34 7.71
C VAL A 104 -7.25 -2.88 7.42
N SER A 105 -7.09 -1.87 6.57
CA SER A 105 -5.79 -1.32 6.21
C SER A 105 -5.11 -0.64 7.39
N LEU A 106 -5.86 0.08 8.23
CA LEU A 106 -5.34 0.66 9.47
C LEU A 106 -4.83 -0.43 10.43
N GLY A 107 -5.59 -1.51 10.62
CA GLY A 107 -5.16 -2.66 11.41
C GLY A 107 -3.88 -3.32 10.88
N TYR A 108 -3.74 -3.40 9.55
CA TYR A 108 -2.52 -3.85 8.88
C TYR A 108 -1.32 -2.93 9.16
N PHE A 109 -1.45 -1.62 8.91
CA PHE A 109 -0.34 -0.67 9.12
C PHE A 109 0.08 -0.59 10.58
N LEU A 110 -0.86 -0.72 11.53
CA LEU A 110 -0.54 -0.81 12.96
C LEU A 110 0.26 -2.08 13.28
N SER A 111 -0.09 -3.22 12.68
CA SER A 111 0.61 -4.49 12.87
C SER A 111 2.03 -4.44 12.30
N ASP A 112 2.20 -3.88 11.10
CA ASP A 112 3.50 -3.71 10.45
C ASP A 112 4.40 -2.72 11.23
N LEU A 113 3.84 -1.58 11.69
CA LEU A 113 4.54 -0.64 12.56
C LEU A 113 4.99 -1.31 13.87
N ALA A 114 4.12 -2.08 14.53
CA ALA A 114 4.45 -2.77 15.76
C ALA A 114 5.61 -3.76 15.57
N MET A 115 5.62 -4.51 14.46
CA MET A 115 6.73 -5.42 14.13
C MET A 115 8.04 -4.66 13.87
N ILE A 116 8.00 -3.55 13.12
CA ILE A 116 9.20 -2.77 12.83
C ILE A 116 9.79 -2.16 14.10
N LEU A 117 8.96 -1.63 15.00
CA LEU A 117 9.41 -1.12 16.30
C LEU A 117 9.99 -2.23 17.18
N TRP A 118 9.35 -3.41 17.22
CA TRP A 118 9.81 -4.56 18.00
C TRP A 118 11.17 -5.11 17.54
N LEU A 119 11.45 -5.01 16.24
CA LEU A 119 12.64 -5.59 15.61
C LEU A 119 13.66 -4.54 15.20
N PHE A 120 13.49 -3.28 15.62
CA PHE A 120 14.46 -2.22 15.40
C PHE A 120 15.77 -2.55 16.13
N PRO A 121 16.96 -2.39 15.49
CA PRO A 121 17.24 -1.83 14.17
C PRO A 121 17.36 -2.87 13.03
N SER A 122 17.00 -4.13 13.27
CA SER A 122 17.27 -5.24 12.33
C SER A 122 16.38 -5.27 11.08
N LEU A 123 15.22 -4.60 11.09
CA LEU A 123 14.20 -4.69 10.02
C LEU A 123 13.88 -3.38 9.28
N GLY A 124 14.62 -2.28 9.52
CA GLY A 124 14.30 -1.00 8.87
C GLY A 124 15.47 -0.02 8.80
N GLY A 125 15.77 0.46 7.58
CA GLY A 125 16.60 1.65 7.38
C GLY A 125 15.90 2.92 7.86
N LYS A 126 16.63 4.05 7.93
CA LYS A 126 16.10 5.35 8.40
C LYS A 126 14.96 5.86 7.51
N GLU A 127 14.90 5.39 6.27
CA GLU A 127 13.91 5.72 5.25
C GLU A 127 12.51 5.15 5.55
N TYR A 128 12.42 4.10 6.37
CA TYR A 128 11.15 3.47 6.75
C TYR A 128 10.32 4.32 7.72
N ALA A 129 10.94 5.16 8.55
CA ALA A 129 10.24 5.95 9.57
C ALA A 129 9.24 6.97 8.98
N ILE A 130 9.52 7.53 7.80
CA ILE A 130 8.68 8.55 7.15
C ILE A 130 7.46 7.90 6.47
N CYS A 131 7.63 6.71 5.88
CA CYS A 131 6.55 5.98 5.21
C CYS A 131 5.55 5.37 6.22
N ILE A 132 6.05 4.90 7.37
CA ILE A 132 5.22 4.22 8.37
C ILE A 132 4.32 5.20 9.15
N MET A 133 4.74 6.45 9.35
CA MET A 133 3.91 7.45 10.05
C MET A 133 2.82 8.05 9.14
N GLY A 134 3.06 8.13 7.83
CA GLY A 134 2.18 8.85 6.90
C GLY A 134 0.92 8.07 6.47
N SER A 135 1.05 6.82 6.06
CA SER A 135 -0.09 6.05 5.51
C SER A 135 -1.18 5.69 6.54
N PRO A 136 -0.89 5.21 7.77
CA PRO A 136 -1.95 4.99 8.77
C PRO A 136 -2.59 6.30 9.22
N PHE A 137 -1.82 7.39 9.25
CA PHE A 137 -2.34 8.72 9.62
C PHE A 137 -3.44 9.20 8.66
N MET A 138 -3.31 9.01 7.34
CA MET A 138 -4.40 9.31 6.39
C MET A 138 -5.66 8.47 6.64
N GLN A 139 -5.50 7.19 6.96
CA GLN A 139 -6.62 6.26 7.12
C GLN A 139 -7.43 6.53 8.39
N CYS A 140 -6.78 7.03 9.45
CA CYS A 140 -7.45 7.50 10.66
C CYS A 140 -8.40 8.70 10.42
N PHE A 141 -8.30 9.41 9.28
CA PHE A 141 -9.16 10.57 8.97
C PHE A 141 -10.37 10.28 8.09
N SER A 142 -10.41 9.13 7.41
CA SER A 142 -11.62 8.68 6.73
C SER A 142 -12.84 8.57 7.66
N PRO A 143 -12.75 7.98 8.87
CA PRO A 143 -13.90 7.88 9.78
C PRO A 143 -14.35 9.24 10.30
N ILE A 144 -13.40 10.17 10.49
CA ILE A 144 -13.66 11.46 11.15
C ILE A 144 -14.42 12.41 10.21
N SER A 145 -14.18 12.32 8.90
CA SER A 145 -14.77 13.24 7.93
C SER A 145 -15.78 12.64 6.97
N GLY A 146 -15.67 11.33 6.67
CA GLY A 146 -16.43 10.70 5.59
C GLY A 146 -16.16 11.30 4.21
N LYS A 147 -15.12 12.13 4.06
CA LYS A 147 -14.78 12.86 2.82
C LYS A 147 -13.35 12.52 2.39
N GLY A 148 -13.06 12.70 1.11
CA GLY A 148 -11.75 12.45 0.51
C GLY A 148 -11.42 10.96 0.35
N GLN A 149 -12.40 10.06 0.50
CA GLN A 149 -12.20 8.61 0.40
C GLN A 149 -11.61 8.20 -0.96
N ILE A 150 -11.99 8.89 -2.03
CA ILE A 150 -11.46 8.66 -3.37
C ILE A 150 -9.93 8.75 -3.41
N TYR A 151 -9.34 9.75 -2.74
CA TYR A 151 -7.88 9.95 -2.73
C TYR A 151 -7.18 8.91 -1.86
N ILE A 152 -7.80 8.49 -0.76
CA ILE A 152 -7.28 7.42 0.09
C ILE A 152 -7.29 6.09 -0.68
N LEU A 153 -8.35 5.81 -1.44
CA LEU A 153 -8.43 4.62 -2.31
C LEU A 153 -7.40 4.66 -3.43
N MET A 154 -7.16 5.82 -4.06
CA MET A 154 -6.10 5.94 -5.08
C MET A 154 -4.72 5.67 -4.47
N VAL A 155 -4.44 6.18 -3.27
CA VAL A 155 -3.20 5.88 -2.55
C VAL A 155 -3.11 4.39 -2.19
N LEU A 156 -4.18 3.76 -1.71
CA LEU A 156 -4.21 2.32 -1.44
C LEU A 156 -4.03 1.47 -2.70
N PHE A 157 -4.58 1.88 -3.84
CA PHE A 157 -4.39 1.18 -5.11
C PHE A 157 -2.90 1.13 -5.51
N SER A 158 -2.10 2.13 -5.12
CA SER A 158 -0.66 2.14 -5.40
C SER A 158 0.12 1.00 -4.70
N GLU A 159 -0.49 0.32 -3.73
CA GLU A 159 0.05 -0.90 -3.11
C GLU A 159 0.05 -2.11 -4.05
N ILE A 160 -0.60 -2.06 -5.22
CA ILE A 160 -0.54 -3.13 -6.23
C ILE A 160 0.89 -3.50 -6.66
N THR A 161 1.86 -2.61 -6.43
CA THR A 161 3.28 -2.89 -6.72
C THR A 161 3.97 -3.75 -5.65
N THR A 162 3.43 -3.80 -4.43
CA THR A 162 4.03 -4.43 -3.24
C THR A 162 4.27 -5.93 -3.42
N PRO A 163 3.36 -6.72 -4.03
CA PRO A 163 3.62 -8.11 -4.37
C PRO A 163 4.88 -8.30 -5.22
N PHE A 164 5.15 -7.42 -6.19
CA PHE A 164 6.35 -7.52 -7.04
C PHE A 164 7.63 -7.19 -6.28
N VAL A 165 7.57 -6.22 -5.35
CA VAL A 165 8.69 -5.88 -4.45
C VAL A 165 9.01 -7.07 -3.55
N ASN A 166 7.99 -7.67 -2.93
CA ASN A 166 8.14 -8.83 -2.04
C ASN A 166 8.64 -10.06 -2.79
N LEU A 167 8.07 -10.36 -3.97
CA LEU A 167 8.54 -11.44 -4.82
C LEU A 167 10.02 -11.26 -5.22
N ARG A 168 10.42 -10.04 -5.57
CA ARG A 168 11.83 -9.76 -5.90
C ARG A 168 12.75 -10.05 -4.72
N TRP A 169 12.33 -9.68 -3.50
CA TRP A 169 13.08 -9.93 -2.28
C TRP A 169 13.17 -11.42 -1.95
N TYR A 170 12.07 -12.18 -2.09
CA TYR A 170 12.08 -13.64 -1.89
C TYR A 170 13.05 -14.33 -2.86
N LEU A 171 13.04 -13.94 -4.12
CA LEU A 171 13.95 -14.48 -5.13
C LEU A 171 15.41 -14.08 -4.88
N ASP A 172 15.67 -12.90 -4.33
CA ASP A 172 17.01 -12.46 -3.91
C ASP A 172 17.55 -13.37 -2.80
N LEU A 173 16.78 -13.55 -1.72
CA LEU A 173 17.17 -14.41 -0.61
C LEU A 173 17.31 -15.88 -0.99
N ALA A 174 16.49 -16.36 -1.92
CA ALA A 174 16.60 -17.71 -2.46
C ALA A 174 17.82 -17.89 -3.39
N GLY A 175 18.61 -16.84 -3.66
CA GLY A 175 19.76 -16.88 -4.56
C GLY A 175 19.38 -16.96 -6.04
N GLN A 176 18.13 -16.64 -6.41
CA GLN A 176 17.57 -16.83 -7.75
C GLN A 176 17.62 -15.56 -8.63
N LYS A 177 18.61 -14.69 -8.44
CA LYS A 177 18.76 -13.43 -9.21
C LYS A 177 18.94 -13.64 -10.72
N SER A 178 19.50 -14.77 -11.12
CA SER A 178 19.72 -15.13 -12.52
C SER A 178 18.49 -15.76 -13.19
N SER A 179 17.44 -16.08 -12.42
CA SER A 179 16.23 -16.72 -12.97
C SER A 179 15.47 -15.78 -13.92
N SER A 180 14.84 -16.35 -14.95
CA SER A 180 13.95 -15.60 -15.84
C SER A 180 12.81 -14.93 -15.06
N LEU A 181 12.31 -15.59 -14.01
CA LEU A 181 11.27 -15.05 -13.13
C LEU A 181 11.71 -13.75 -12.43
N TYR A 182 12.94 -13.68 -11.94
CA TYR A 182 13.49 -12.45 -11.33
C TYR A 182 13.54 -11.28 -12.31
N VAL A 183 13.81 -11.56 -13.59
CA VAL A 183 13.87 -10.55 -14.65
C VAL A 183 12.47 -10.12 -15.06
N TYR A 184 11.55 -11.05 -15.34
CA TYR A 184 10.16 -10.71 -15.67
C TYR A 184 9.49 -9.94 -14.55
N ASN A 185 9.67 -10.36 -13.29
CA ASN A 185 9.20 -9.62 -12.13
C ASN A 185 9.84 -8.23 -12.04
N GLY A 186 11.12 -8.09 -12.39
CA GLY A 186 11.80 -6.78 -12.45
C GLY A 186 11.19 -5.83 -13.47
N VAL A 187 10.81 -6.33 -14.64
CA VAL A 187 10.12 -5.54 -15.68
C VAL A 187 8.71 -5.18 -15.23
N ALA A 188 7.95 -6.14 -14.70
CA ALA A 188 6.61 -5.90 -14.14
C ALA A 188 6.64 -4.88 -13.00
N LEU A 189 7.62 -4.98 -12.09
CA LEU A 189 7.84 -4.01 -11.02
C LEU A 189 8.12 -2.61 -11.57
N PHE A 190 8.95 -2.48 -12.61
CA PHE A 190 9.24 -1.18 -13.22
C PHE A 190 7.99 -0.54 -13.84
N LEU A 191 7.26 -1.29 -14.66
CA LEU A 191 6.04 -0.81 -15.32
C LEU A 191 4.94 -0.49 -14.30
N GLY A 192 4.74 -1.39 -13.33
CA GLY A 192 3.80 -1.20 -12.24
C GLY A 192 4.13 0.05 -11.41
N TRP A 193 5.40 0.29 -11.10
CA TRP A 193 5.83 1.49 -10.38
C TRP A 193 5.56 2.77 -11.16
N LEU A 194 5.86 2.77 -12.46
CA LEU A 194 5.58 3.92 -13.32
C LEU A 194 4.07 4.24 -13.33
N VAL A 195 3.23 3.25 -13.56
CA VAL A 195 1.77 3.45 -13.67
C VAL A 195 1.15 3.77 -12.31
N ALA A 196 1.33 2.90 -11.31
CA ALA A 196 0.60 2.97 -10.06
C ALA A 196 1.22 3.93 -9.03
N ARG A 197 2.51 4.28 -9.14
CA ARG A 197 3.21 5.13 -8.15
C ARG A 197 3.74 6.46 -8.69
N ILE A 198 3.84 6.64 -10.01
CA ILE A 198 4.20 7.92 -10.64
C ILE A 198 2.99 8.53 -11.33
N LEU A 199 2.46 7.89 -12.37
CA LEU A 199 1.35 8.44 -13.16
C LEU A 199 0.08 8.61 -12.34
N LEU A 200 -0.25 7.64 -11.49
CA LEU A 200 -1.39 7.75 -10.58
C LEU A 200 -1.26 8.93 -9.61
N PHE A 201 -0.06 9.22 -9.09
CA PHE A 201 0.14 10.36 -8.20
C PHE A 201 0.01 11.69 -8.95
N VAL A 202 0.52 11.78 -10.18
CA VAL A 202 0.27 12.93 -11.06
C VAL A 202 -1.23 13.14 -11.28
N TYR A 203 -1.98 12.04 -11.53
CA TYR A 203 -3.42 12.08 -11.66
C TYR A 203 -4.11 12.54 -10.36
N VAL A 204 -3.72 12.00 -9.19
CA VAL A 204 -4.24 12.42 -7.88
C VAL A 204 -4.09 13.93 -7.69
N PHE A 205 -2.89 14.49 -7.92
CA PHE A 205 -2.68 15.94 -7.76
C PHE A 205 -3.46 16.76 -8.78
N THR A 206 -3.56 16.29 -10.02
CA THR A 206 -4.35 16.96 -11.07
C THR A 206 -5.82 16.98 -10.69
N HIS A 207 -6.37 15.85 -10.25
CA HIS A 207 -7.75 15.74 -9.79
C HIS A 207 -8.00 16.61 -8.56
N MET A 208 -7.08 16.61 -7.58
CA MET A 208 -7.19 17.51 -6.42
C MET A 208 -7.19 18.99 -6.80
N TYR A 209 -6.39 19.37 -7.80
CA TYR A 209 -6.34 20.74 -8.31
C TYR A 209 -7.62 21.14 -9.04
N LEU A 210 -8.16 20.26 -9.89
CA LEU A 210 -9.41 20.51 -10.61
C LEU A 210 -10.63 20.55 -9.66
N HIS A 211 -10.63 19.75 -8.60
CA HIS A 211 -11.69 19.70 -7.59
C HIS A 211 -11.32 20.46 -6.31
N PHE A 212 -10.45 21.46 -6.39
CA PHE A 212 -9.85 22.12 -5.23
C PHE A 212 -10.89 22.72 -4.28
N ASP A 213 -11.98 23.28 -4.82
CA ASP A 213 -13.05 23.84 -4.00
C ASP A 213 -13.80 22.78 -3.18
N GLN A 214 -13.91 21.55 -3.70
CA GLN A 214 -14.46 20.41 -2.95
C GLN A 214 -13.47 19.93 -1.87
N VAL A 215 -12.17 19.91 -2.19
CA VAL A 215 -11.12 19.49 -1.27
C VAL A 215 -11.04 20.43 -0.06
N LYS A 216 -11.25 21.75 -0.24
CA LYS A 216 -11.33 22.73 0.86
C LYS A 216 -12.50 22.48 1.83
N MET A 217 -13.55 21.78 1.40
CA MET A 217 -14.71 21.47 2.25
C MET A 217 -14.45 20.30 3.21
N VAL A 218 -13.28 19.66 3.13
CA VAL A 218 -12.81 18.71 4.14
C VAL A 218 -12.39 19.50 5.38
N PHE A 219 -12.62 18.95 6.58
CA PHE A 219 -12.19 19.56 7.83
C PHE A 219 -10.67 19.91 7.79
N PRO A 220 -10.22 20.98 8.48
CA PRO A 220 -8.89 21.55 8.28
C PRO A 220 -7.73 20.54 8.36
N LEU A 221 -7.75 19.66 9.36
CA LEU A 221 -6.70 18.65 9.53
C LEU A 221 -6.72 17.61 8.38
N GLY A 222 -7.89 17.17 7.94
CA GLY A 222 -8.02 16.27 6.79
C GLY A 222 -7.54 16.90 5.49
N PHE A 223 -7.82 18.19 5.28
CA PHE A 223 -7.31 18.95 4.13
C PHE A 223 -5.77 18.95 4.11
N TYR A 224 -5.12 19.31 5.22
CA TYR A 224 -3.65 19.30 5.29
C TYR A 224 -3.07 17.91 5.11
N THR A 225 -3.71 16.88 5.66
CA THR A 225 -3.26 15.49 5.50
C THR A 225 -3.41 15.00 4.05
N LEU A 226 -4.50 15.33 3.36
CA LEU A 226 -4.71 15.01 1.95
C LEU A 226 -3.68 15.67 1.03
N LEU A 227 -3.11 16.80 1.42
CA LEU A 227 -2.03 17.45 0.67
C LEU A 227 -0.66 16.92 1.05
N LEU A 228 -0.34 16.87 2.34
CA LEU A 228 1.00 16.55 2.82
C LEU A 228 1.39 15.09 2.59
N VAL A 229 0.51 14.14 2.94
CA VAL A 229 0.90 12.72 2.89
C VAL A 229 1.07 12.22 1.46
N PRO A 230 0.15 12.46 0.50
CA PRO A 230 0.39 12.10 -0.90
C PRO A 230 1.63 12.78 -1.48
N SER A 231 1.94 14.02 -1.06
CA SER A 231 3.17 14.72 -1.48
C SER A 231 4.43 14.02 -0.97
N MET A 232 4.47 13.64 0.30
CA MET A 232 5.60 12.88 0.88
C MET A 232 5.76 11.52 0.20
N LEU A 233 4.64 10.81 -0.05
CA LEU A 233 4.63 9.54 -0.75
C LEU A 233 5.11 9.69 -2.21
N ALA A 234 4.72 10.76 -2.91
CA ALA A 234 5.17 11.03 -4.28
C ALA A 234 6.70 11.24 -4.35
N VAL A 235 7.27 12.02 -3.43
CA VAL A 235 8.73 12.24 -3.36
C VAL A 235 9.45 10.92 -3.09
N MET A 236 8.95 10.12 -2.14
CA MET A 236 9.50 8.80 -1.84
C MET A 236 9.39 7.86 -3.06
N ASN A 237 8.25 7.84 -3.74
CA ASN A 237 8.01 7.03 -4.93
C ASN A 237 8.94 7.42 -6.08
N ALA A 238 9.23 8.71 -6.28
CA ALA A 238 10.18 9.19 -7.28
C ALA A 238 11.63 8.79 -6.95
N PHE A 239 12.01 8.85 -5.67
CA PHE A 239 13.32 8.38 -5.21
C PHE A 239 13.52 6.88 -5.51
N TRP A 240 12.55 6.04 -5.14
CA TRP A 240 12.60 4.61 -5.41
C TRP A 240 12.53 4.29 -6.91
N PHE A 241 11.70 5.00 -7.66
CA PHE A 241 11.64 4.83 -9.12
C PHE A 241 13.00 5.08 -9.77
N SER A 242 13.72 6.11 -9.32
CA SER A 242 15.09 6.40 -9.77
C SER A 242 16.05 5.23 -9.51
N LYS A 243 15.90 4.53 -8.38
CA LYS A 243 16.69 3.33 -8.04
C LYS A 243 16.29 2.14 -8.93
N ILE A 244 15.00 1.90 -9.13
CA ILE A 244 14.48 0.81 -9.96
C ILE A 244 14.92 1.00 -11.42
N PHE A 245 14.78 2.22 -11.95
CA PHE A 245 15.19 2.57 -13.31
C PHE A 245 16.69 2.30 -13.52
N LYS A 246 17.56 2.79 -12.61
CA LYS A 246 19.00 2.50 -12.66
C LYS A 246 19.29 1.00 -12.62
N GLY A 247 18.58 0.24 -11.79
CA GLY A 247 18.70 -1.22 -11.73
C GLY A 247 18.31 -1.91 -13.04
N MET A 248 17.27 -1.43 -13.70
CA MET A 248 16.79 -1.97 -14.97
C MET A 248 17.76 -1.66 -16.11
N VAL A 249 18.24 -0.43 -16.22
CA VAL A 249 19.25 -0.03 -17.21
C VAL A 249 20.51 -0.89 -17.09
N LYS A 250 20.98 -1.14 -15.86
CA LYS A 250 22.14 -2.02 -15.60
C LYS A 250 21.89 -3.47 -16.01
N THR A 251 20.66 -3.95 -15.90
CA THR A 251 20.30 -5.32 -16.29
C THR A 251 20.25 -5.46 -17.81
N LEU A 252 19.71 -4.47 -18.51
CA LEU A 252 19.65 -4.43 -19.98
C LEU A 252 21.04 -4.27 -20.60
N SER A 253 21.89 -3.39 -20.05
CA SER A 253 23.24 -3.17 -20.58
C SER A 253 24.12 -4.43 -20.46
N ARG A 254 24.02 -5.18 -19.36
CA ARG A 254 24.74 -6.45 -19.18
C ARG A 254 24.33 -7.53 -20.18
N ARG A 255 23.04 -7.61 -20.53
CA ARG A 255 22.57 -8.56 -21.56
C ARG A 255 23.08 -8.19 -22.95
N LYS A 256 23.14 -6.89 -23.27
CA LYS A 256 23.68 -6.41 -24.54
C LYS A 256 25.18 -6.70 -24.72
N HIS A 257 25.94 -6.83 -23.64
CA HIS A 257 27.37 -7.21 -23.69
C HIS A 257 27.61 -8.73 -23.65
N ALA A 258 26.58 -9.53 -23.34
CA ALA A 258 26.66 -10.99 -23.30
C ALA A 258 26.10 -11.67 -24.57
N GLN A 259 25.53 -10.87 -25.48
CA GLN A 259 25.16 -11.24 -26.85
C GLN A 259 26.22 -10.73 -27.81
#